data_AF-A0A9C6TUH7-F1
#
_entry.id   AF-A0A9C6TUH7-F1
#
_cell.length_a   1.000
_cell.length_b   1.000
_cell.length_c   1.000
_cell.angle_alpha   90.00
_cell.angle_beta   90.00
_cell.angle_gamma   90.00
#
_symmetry.space_group_name_H-M   'P 1'
#
loop_
_entity.id
_entity.type
_entity.pdbx_description
1 polymer ?
#
loop_
_entity_poly.entity_id
_entity_poly.type
_entity_poly.pdbx_seq_one_letter_code
_entity_poly.pdbx_strand_id
1 'polypeptide(L)' 'MLYSSDALPDSLYPARRFECSDCGNAYKHAQSLWKHRKFECGKAPAFPCPYCPHQAKRKQHLELHVTRKHGDRSQ' A
#
# COMPACT_ATOMS: atom_id res chain seq x y z
N MET A 1 40.70 -24.42 -11.59
CA MET A 1 39.30 -23.97 -11.38
C MET A 1 39.38 -22.66 -10.64
N LEU A 2 38.63 -21.61 -11.01
CA LEU A 2 38.08 -20.60 -10.09
C LEU A 2 37.36 -19.49 -10.91
N TYR A 3 36.05 -19.70 -11.00
CA TYR A 3 34.94 -18.74 -11.07
C TYR A 3 34.94 -17.64 -12.17
N SER A 4 34.23 -17.94 -13.26
CA SER A 4 33.81 -17.01 -14.30
C SER A 4 32.98 -15.85 -13.73
N SER A 5 33.33 -14.63 -14.12
CA SER A 5 32.64 -13.38 -13.81
C SER A 5 31.33 -13.22 -14.61
N ASP A 6 30.39 -14.16 -14.46
CA ASP A 6 29.03 -13.97 -14.96
C ASP A 6 28.28 -13.05 -14.00
N ALA A 7 28.00 -11.83 -14.47
CA ALA A 7 27.14 -10.87 -13.78
C ALA A 7 25.78 -11.53 -13.53
N LEU A 8 25.51 -11.88 -12.26
CA LEU A 8 24.23 -12.42 -11.84
C LEU A 8 23.13 -11.44 -12.25
N PRO A 9 22.06 -11.88 -12.92
CA PRO A 9 20.96 -10.99 -13.27
C PRO A 9 20.36 -10.41 -11.99
N ASP A 10 20.11 -9.10 -11.99
CA ASP A 10 19.47 -8.32 -10.90
C ASP A 10 18.18 -8.99 -10.36
N SER A 11 17.59 -9.89 -11.15
CA SER A 11 16.41 -10.70 -10.85
C SER A 11 16.59 -11.81 -9.79
N LEU A 12 17.81 -12.19 -9.39
CA LEU A 12 18.04 -13.26 -8.39
C LEU A 12 18.15 -12.75 -6.94
N TYR A 13 18.16 -11.43 -6.74
CA TYR A 13 18.04 -10.84 -5.41
C TYR A 13 16.62 -10.30 -5.26
N PRO A 14 15.67 -11.07 -4.68
CA PRO A 14 14.35 -10.52 -4.39
C PRO A 14 14.57 -9.29 -3.52
N ALA A 15 14.29 -8.10 -4.06
CA ALA A 15 14.34 -6.85 -3.31
C ALA A 15 13.62 -7.11 -1.99
N ARG A 16 14.33 -7.07 -0.85
CA ARG A 16 13.77 -7.48 0.45
C ARG A 16 12.48 -6.71 0.69
N ARG A 17 11.35 -7.38 0.47
CA ARG A 17 10.03 -6.82 0.73
C ARG A 17 9.66 -7.17 2.16
N PHE A 18 8.99 -6.23 2.82
CA PHE A 18 8.49 -6.41 4.16
C PHE A 18 7.04 -6.87 4.04
N GLU A 19 6.81 -8.15 4.28
CA GLU A 19 5.51 -8.79 4.10
C GLU A 19 4.73 -8.86 5.42
N CYS A 20 3.43 -8.62 5.34
CA CYS A 20 2.53 -8.78 6.47
C CYS A 20 2.09 -10.25 6.58
N SER A 21 2.43 -10.92 7.68
CA SER A 21 2.03 -12.30 7.96
C SER A 21 0.51 -12.49 8.08
N ASP A 22 -0.23 -11.44 8.46
CA ASP A 22 -1.66 -11.51 8.72
C ASP A 22 -2.51 -11.38 7.43
N CYS A 23 -2.00 -10.73 6.38
CA CYS A 23 -2.77 -10.51 5.14
C CYS A 23 -1.99 -10.68 3.83
N GLY A 24 -0.69 -10.97 3.89
CA GLY A 24 0.18 -11.21 2.73
C GLY A 24 0.62 -9.96 1.96
N ASN A 25 0.26 -8.74 2.39
CA ASN A 25 0.68 -7.53 1.68
C ASN A 25 2.19 -7.25 1.84
N ALA A 26 2.86 -6.96 0.72
CA ALA A 26 4.29 -6.68 0.66
C ALA A 26 4.58 -5.18 0.51
N TYR A 27 5.51 -4.67 1.32
CA TYR A 27 5.91 -3.27 1.34
C TYR A 27 7.39 -3.10 1.02
N LYS A 28 7.74 -1.97 0.40
CA LYS A 28 9.15 -1.62 0.11
C LYS A 28 9.97 -1.28 1.35
N HIS A 29 9.31 -0.86 2.45
CA HIS A 29 9.97 -0.39 3.65
C HIS A 29 9.35 -0.99 4.92
N ALA A 30 10.18 -1.27 5.92
CA ALA A 30 9.74 -1.79 7.22
C ALA A 30 8.75 -0.85 7.93
N GLN A 31 8.97 0.47 7.83
CA GLN A 31 8.07 1.46 8.42
C GLN A 31 6.67 1.40 7.82
N SER A 32 6.56 1.16 6.51
CA SER A 32 5.28 1.00 5.83
C SER A 32 4.56 -0.25 6.30
N LEU A 33 5.26 -1.38 6.42
CA LEU A 33 4.71 -2.60 7.00
C LEU A 33 4.24 -2.39 8.45
N TRP A 34 5.02 -1.71 9.28
CA TRP A 34 4.64 -1.43 10.67
C TRP A 34 3.36 -0.58 10.75
N LYS A 35 3.28 0.50 9.97
CA LYS A 35 2.08 1.36 9.88
C LYS A 35 0.88 0.55 9.41
N HIS A 36 1.06 -0.26 8.37
CA HIS A 36 0.02 -1.14 7.85
C HIS A 36 -0.49 -2.10 8.94
N ARG A 37 0.41 -2.85 9.58
CA ARG A 37 0.02 -3.83 10.61
C ARG A 37 -0.69 -3.16 11.78
N LYS A 38 -0.22 -1.98 12.21
CA LYS A 38 -0.77 -1.27 13.36
C LYS A 38 -2.14 -0.63 13.10
N PHE A 39 -2.39 -0.13 11.89
CA PHE A 39 -3.54 0.73 11.62
C PHE A 39 -4.47 0.25 10.49
N GLU A 40 -4.03 -0.65 9.62
CA GLU A 40 -4.77 -1.04 8.43
C GLU A 40 -5.06 -2.55 8.34
N CYS A 41 -4.16 -3.39 8.85
CA CYS A 41 -4.33 -4.84 8.87
C CYS A 41 -5.43 -5.23 9.88
N GLY A 42 -6.40 -6.03 9.42
CA GLY A 42 -7.55 -6.45 10.24
C GLY A 42 -8.51 -5.32 10.63
N LYS A 43 -8.30 -4.08 10.16
CA LYS A 43 -9.20 -2.95 10.44
C LYS A 43 -10.08 -2.65 9.23
N ALA A 44 -11.38 -2.60 9.47
CA ALA A 44 -12.35 -2.17 8.49
C ALA A 44 -12.12 -0.69 8.11
N PRO A 45 -12.37 -0.30 6.85
CA PRO A 45 -12.32 1.10 6.47
C PRO A 45 -13.35 1.89 7.28
N ALA A 46 -12.88 2.86 8.05
CA ALA A 46 -13.72 3.62 8.98
C ALA A 46 -14.32 4.89 8.36
N PHE A 47 -13.88 5.27 7.16
CA PHE A 47 -14.25 6.55 6.54
C PHE A 47 -15.09 6.31 5.28
N PRO A 48 -16.43 6.26 5.41
CA PRO A 48 -17.32 6.10 4.26
C PRO A 48 -17.40 7.38 3.43
N CYS A 49 -17.49 7.23 2.11
CA CYS A 49 -17.79 8.33 1.21
C CYS A 49 -19.28 8.69 1.32
N PRO A 50 -19.62 9.99 1.44
CA PRO A 50 -21.02 10.41 1.50
C PRO A 50 -21.75 10.32 0.14
N TYR A 51 -21.02 10.16 -0.97
CA TYR A 51 -21.58 10.20 -2.32
C TYR A 51 -21.62 8.83 -3.01
N CYS A 52 -20.95 7.81 -2.47
CA CYS A 52 -20.86 6.49 -3.09
C CYS A 52 -20.51 5.40 -2.05
N PRO A 53 -20.62 4.09 -2.39
CA PRO A 53 -20.32 3.00 -1.44
C PRO A 53 -18.83 2.81 -1.14
N HIS A 54 -17.94 3.68 -1.63
CA HIS A 54 -16.51 3.59 -1.34
C HIS A 54 -16.21 3.93 0.13
N GLN A 55 -15.28 3.19 0.73
CA GLN A 55 -14.82 3.44 2.09
C GLN A 55 -13.29 3.44 2.12
N ALA A 56 -12.71 4.45 2.77
CA ALA A 56 -11.27 4.56 2.96
C ALA A 56 -10.86 4.16 4.37
N LYS A 57 -9.63 3.66 4.51
CA LYS A 57 -9.03 3.35 5.81
C LYS A 57 -8.44 4.59 6.51
N ARG A 58 -8.24 5.69 5.78
CA ARG A 58 -7.64 6.94 6.28
C ARG A 58 -8.39 8.15 5.77
N LYS A 59 -8.55 9.18 6.61
CA LYS A 59 -9.24 10.44 6.29
C LYS A 59 -8.69 11.12 5.03
N GLN A 60 -7.38 11.30 4.95
CA GLN A 60 -6.73 11.95 3.79
C GLN A 60 -7.04 11.22 2.46
N HIS A 61 -7.14 9.89 2.49
CA HIS A 61 -7.49 9.12 1.29
C HIS A 61 -8.97 9.32 0.90
N LEU A 62 -9.86 9.46 1.89
CA LEU A 62 -11.26 9.80 1.61
C LEU A 62 -11.38 11.19 1.01
N GLU A 63 -10.70 12.19 1.58
CA GLU A 63 -10.72 13.58 1.06
C GLU A 63 -10.26 13.62 -0.39
N LEU A 64 -9.12 12.97 -0.71
CA LEU A 64 -8.64 12.86 -2.09
C LEU A 64 -9.62 12.12 -3.01
N HIS A 65 -10.24 11.04 -2.51
CA HIS A 65 -11.27 10.31 -3.26
C HIS A 65 -12.45 11.22 -3.59
N VAL A 66 -13.01 11.91 -2.60
CA VAL A 66 -14.14 12.83 -2.75
C VAL A 66 -13.79 13.91 -3.77
N THR A 67 -12.66 14.61 -3.61
CA THR A 67 -12.26 15.67 -4.55
C THR A 67 -12.10 15.15 -5.98
N ARG A 68 -11.57 13.95 -6.19
CA ARG A 68 -11.29 13.44 -7.54
C ARG A 68 -12.48 12.76 -8.21
N LYS A 69 -13.40 12.19 -7.43
CA LYS A 69 -14.54 11.41 -7.95
C LYS A 69 -15.88 12.12 -7.82
N HIS A 70 -15.97 13.06 -6.89
CA HIS A 70 -17.17 13.81 -6.54
C HIS A 70 -16.92 15.32 -6.41
N GLY A 71 -15.67 15.78 -6.61
CA GLY A 71 -15.34 17.20 -6.72
C GLY A 71 -15.72 17.71 -8.10
N ASP A 72 -16.98 17.51 -8.47
CA ASP A 72 -17.60 18.26 -9.54
C ASP A 72 -17.45 19.74 -9.16
N ARG A 73 -16.62 20.43 -9.94
CA ARG A 73 -16.41 21.87 -9.81
C ARG A 73 -17.68 22.53 -10.31
N SER A 74 -18.71 22.58 -9.47
CA SER A 74 -19.80 23.52 -9.67
C SER A 74 -19.29 24.93 -9.33
N GLN A 75 -18.59 25.52 -10.31
CA GLN A 75 -18.59 26.95 -10.62
C GLN A 75 -18.60 27.09 -12.14
#